data_AF-A0A9E2R7T5-F1
#
_entry.id   AF-A0A9E2R7T5-F1
#
_cell.length_a   1.000
_cell.length_b   1.000
_cell.length_c   1.000
_cell.angle_alpha   90.00
_cell.angle_beta   90.00
_cell.angle_gamma   90.00
#
_symmetry.space_group_name_H-M   'P 1'
#
loop_
_entity.id
_entity.type
_entity.pdbx_description
1 polymer ?
#
loop_
_entity_poly.entity_id
_entity_poly.type
_entity_poly.pdbx_seq_one_letter_code
_entity_poly.pdbx_strand_id
1 'polypeptide(L)'
;MTVIPDLPRAVGDRLGIAAIWWTPQDPAGHADIDLYCSAGPGLGEASWRAPFTTRVRHFRDIRRARRLGTSPADPHVAWECVQVERPDFSKISLWLDLYFSRTPVQGVIRFQWRGRSLDQPFHFDRLPGDGGRDAARRRTSPFWQEVRLPAALLTNSPRQEARP
;
A
#
# COMPACT_ATOMS: atom_id res chain seq x y z
N MET A 1 1.67 2.23 22.20
CA MET A 1 2.13 2.94 20.99
C MET A 1 2.74 1.89 20.08
N THR A 2 2.13 1.59 18.94
CA THR A 2 2.53 0.49 18.06
C THR A 2 3.80 0.86 17.29
N VAL A 3 4.86 0.07 17.40
CA VAL A 3 6.15 0.32 16.72
C VAL A 3 6.09 -0.29 15.32
N ILE A 4 5.64 0.49 14.35
CA ILE A 4 5.70 0.06 12.94
C ILE A 4 7.14 0.22 12.45
N PRO A 5 7.70 -0.73 11.67
CA PRO A 5 9.08 -0.71 11.19
C PRO A 5 9.47 0.62 10.53
N ASP A 6 10.77 0.92 10.54
CA ASP A 6 11.34 2.07 9.83
C ASP A 6 11.15 1.89 8.31
N LEU A 7 10.05 2.46 7.82
CA LEU A 7 9.74 2.54 6.40
C LEU A 7 10.55 3.65 5.73
N PRO A 8 10.87 3.52 4.42
CA PRO A 8 11.46 4.62 3.66
C PRO A 8 10.61 5.89 3.80
N ARG A 9 11.15 6.90 4.47
CA ARG A 9 10.44 8.17 4.69
C ARG A 9 10.22 8.87 3.36
N ALA A 10 9.01 9.38 3.16
CA ALA A 10 8.76 10.29 2.06
C ALA A 10 9.60 11.57 2.24
N VAL A 11 10.35 11.95 1.19
CA VAL A 11 11.24 13.12 1.22
C VAL A 11 10.57 14.28 0.49
N GLY A 12 10.59 15.48 1.09
CA GLY A 12 10.04 16.70 0.50
C GLY A 12 8.53 16.62 0.22
N ASP A 13 8.13 17.04 -0.98
CA ASP A 13 6.74 17.00 -1.47
C ASP A 13 6.41 15.67 -2.17
N ARG A 14 6.84 14.54 -1.59
CA ARG A 14 6.46 13.18 -2.04
C ARG A 14 5.51 12.55 -1.04
N LEU A 15 4.50 11.84 -1.55
CA LEU A 15 3.61 11.01 -0.74
C LEU A 15 4.22 9.61 -0.65
N GLY A 16 4.58 9.19 0.55
CA GLY A 16 4.93 7.79 0.84
C GLY A 16 3.68 7.00 1.17
N ILE A 17 3.57 5.78 0.62
CA ILE A 17 2.47 4.87 0.90
C ILE A 17 3.09 3.49 1.12
N ALA A 18 2.87 2.91 2.30
CA ALA A 18 3.35 1.58 2.61
C ALA A 18 2.19 0.68 3.05
N ALA A 19 2.11 -0.51 2.48
CA ALA A 19 1.27 -1.58 2.98
C ALA A 19 2.10 -2.44 3.93
N ILE A 20 1.64 -2.62 5.16
CA ILE A 20 2.29 -3.44 6.18
C ILE A 20 1.28 -4.49 6.62
N TRP A 21 1.67 -5.77 6.65
CA TRP A 21 0.75 -6.85 7.00
C TRP A 21 1.36 -7.93 7.88
N TRP A 22 0.46 -8.68 8.50
CA TRP A 22 0.73 -9.80 9.38
C TRP A 22 -0.41 -10.83 9.30
N THR A 23 -0.13 -12.04 9.77
CA THR A 23 -1.06 -13.17 9.80
C THR A 23 -1.28 -13.59 11.25
N PRO A 24 -2.35 -13.09 11.92
CA PRO A 24 -2.54 -13.29 13.36
C PRO A 24 -2.53 -14.76 13.80
N GLN A 25 -2.98 -15.65 12.92
CA GLN A 25 -3.16 -17.08 13.18
C GLN A 25 -1.99 -17.95 12.72
N ASP A 26 -1.03 -17.39 11.98
CA ASP A 26 0.10 -18.16 11.45
C ASP A 26 1.38 -17.32 11.43
N PRO A 27 2.16 -17.31 12.53
CA PRO A 27 3.44 -16.63 12.57
C PRO A 27 4.53 -17.30 11.72
N ALA A 28 4.35 -18.56 11.32
CA ALA A 28 5.20 -19.19 10.31
C ALA A 28 4.74 -18.84 8.88
N GLY A 29 3.57 -18.19 8.78
CA GLY A 29 2.81 -18.01 7.57
C GLY A 29 3.51 -17.15 6.53
N HIS A 30 3.19 -17.50 5.29
CA HIS A 30 3.56 -16.74 4.11
C HIS A 30 2.29 -16.09 3.57
N ALA A 31 2.20 -14.77 3.71
CA ALA A 31 1.24 -13.95 2.99
C ALA A 31 2.00 -13.01 2.06
N ASP A 32 1.47 -12.88 0.86
CA ASP A 32 1.97 -12.07 -0.24
C ASP A 32 0.87 -11.09 -0.64
N ILE A 33 1.13 -9.80 -0.37
CA ILE A 33 0.24 -8.69 -0.66
C ILE A 33 0.99 -7.76 -1.58
N ASP A 34 0.42 -7.54 -2.77
CA ASP A 34 1.01 -6.64 -3.76
C ASP A 34 0.36 -5.24 -3.65
N LEU A 35 1.19 -4.21 -3.70
CA LEU A 35 0.78 -2.81 -3.72
C LEU A 35 0.85 -2.23 -5.13
N TYR A 36 -0.30 -1.79 -5.64
CA TYR A 36 -0.44 -1.16 -6.95
C TYR A 36 -0.80 0.30 -6.79
N CYS A 37 -0.03 1.20 -7.42
CA CYS A 37 -0.26 2.63 -7.31
C CYS A 37 -0.05 3.38 -8.62
N SER A 38 -1.05 4.19 -9.00
CA SER A 38 -0.95 5.14 -10.10
C SER A 38 -1.10 6.57 -9.57
N ALA A 39 -0.28 7.50 -10.07
CA ALA A 39 -0.39 8.92 -9.75
C ALA A 39 -1.59 9.60 -10.45
N GLY A 40 -2.20 8.95 -11.44
CA GLY A 40 -3.32 9.50 -12.20
C GLY A 40 -3.61 8.73 -13.48
N PRO A 41 -4.80 8.93 -14.08
CA PRO A 41 -5.19 8.29 -15.33
C PRO A 41 -4.13 8.45 -16.43
N GLY A 42 -3.75 7.34 -17.07
CA GLY A 42 -2.80 7.32 -18.18
C GLY A 42 -1.31 7.41 -17.79
N LEU A 43 -0.97 7.57 -16.51
CA LEU A 43 0.44 7.72 -16.06
C LEU A 43 1.15 6.39 -15.76
N GLY A 44 0.51 5.27 -16.10
CA GLY A 44 0.95 3.95 -15.70
C GLY A 44 0.68 3.66 -14.22
N GLU A 45 0.92 2.42 -13.83
CA GLU A 45 0.76 1.94 -12.47
C GLU A 45 2.05 1.26 -12.02
N ALA A 46 2.57 1.68 -10.87
CA ALA A 46 3.72 1.07 -10.26
C ALA A 46 3.30 -0.14 -9.42
N SER A 47 4.08 -1.21 -9.54
CA SER A 47 3.96 -2.48 -8.80
C SER A 47 5.31 -3.19 -8.85
N TRP A 48 5.43 -4.39 -8.27
CA TRP A 48 6.64 -5.21 -8.41
C TRP A 48 7.01 -5.53 -9.86
N ARG A 49 6.03 -5.62 -10.78
CA ARG A 49 6.26 -5.87 -12.22
C ARG A 49 6.79 -4.65 -12.95
N ALA A 50 6.39 -3.46 -12.49
CA ALA A 50 6.73 -2.18 -13.09
C ALA A 50 7.11 -1.20 -11.97
N PRO A 51 8.29 -1.34 -11.36
CA PRO A 51 8.63 -0.62 -10.14
C PRO A 51 8.83 0.89 -10.34
N PHE A 52 8.86 1.36 -11.58
CA PHE A 52 9.00 2.77 -11.92
C PHE A 52 7.97 3.15 -12.98
N THR A 53 7.21 4.19 -12.69
CA THR A 53 6.40 4.93 -13.66
C THR A 53 6.86 6.38 -13.69
N THR A 54 6.23 7.21 -14.52
CA THR A 54 6.57 8.64 -14.64
C THR A 54 6.53 9.38 -13.29
N ARG A 55 5.68 8.96 -12.34
CA ARG A 55 5.49 9.68 -11.06
C ARG A 55 5.40 8.79 -9.83
N VAL A 56 5.54 7.47 -9.99
CA VAL A 56 5.48 6.54 -8.86
C VAL A 56 6.69 5.63 -8.90
N ARG A 57 7.34 5.48 -7.75
CA ARG A 57 8.42 4.52 -7.53
C ARG A 57 8.00 3.51 -6.47
N HIS A 58 8.12 2.23 -6.79
CA HIS A 58 8.01 1.09 -5.87
C HIS A 58 9.40 0.73 -5.35
N PHE A 59 9.52 0.51 -4.04
CA PHE A 59 10.80 0.39 -3.36
C PHE A 59 11.17 -1.04 -2.97
N ARG A 60 10.19 -1.92 -2.81
CA ARG A 60 10.42 -3.27 -2.29
C ARG A 60 9.28 -4.20 -2.66
N ASP A 61 9.64 -5.26 -3.37
CA ASP A 61 8.84 -6.47 -3.60
C ASP A 61 9.12 -7.48 -2.47
N ILE A 62 8.08 -8.04 -1.84
CA ILE A 62 8.19 -9.16 -0.90
C ILE A 62 7.50 -10.41 -1.47
N ARG A 63 8.20 -11.11 -2.38
CA ARG A 63 7.74 -12.40 -2.93
C ARG A 63 7.47 -13.51 -1.92
N ARG A 64 8.08 -13.43 -0.72
CA ARG A 64 7.84 -14.30 0.44
C ARG A 64 8.21 -13.57 1.71
N ALA A 65 7.22 -13.19 2.50
CA ALA A 65 7.46 -12.79 3.87
C ALA A 65 8.08 -13.98 4.63
N ARG A 66 9.31 -13.83 5.14
CA ARG A 66 9.89 -14.82 6.05
C ARG A 66 9.33 -14.55 7.45
N ARG A 67 8.73 -15.59 8.05
CA ARG A 67 8.14 -15.60 9.40
C ARG A 67 7.40 -14.29 9.70
N LEU A 68 6.17 -14.17 9.21
CA LEU A 68 5.38 -12.98 9.52
C LEU A 68 5.20 -12.84 11.02
N GLY A 69 5.35 -11.62 11.51
CA GLY A 69 4.94 -11.31 12.87
C GLY A 69 3.45 -11.55 13.08
N THR A 70 3.02 -11.54 14.34
CA THR A 70 1.58 -11.59 14.69
C THR A 70 0.98 -10.20 14.89
N SER A 71 1.81 -9.16 14.84
CA SER A 71 1.38 -7.78 15.09
C SER A 71 2.25 -6.78 14.32
N PRO A 72 1.75 -5.56 14.09
CA PRO A 72 2.53 -4.46 13.49
C PRO A 72 3.78 -4.05 14.28
N ALA A 73 3.90 -4.44 15.56
CA ALA A 73 5.07 -4.18 16.40
C ALA A 73 6.20 -5.20 16.22
N ASP A 74 5.94 -6.28 15.49
CA ASP A 74 6.90 -7.36 15.28
C ASP A 74 7.95 -6.93 14.24
N PRO A 75 9.25 -7.09 14.52
CA PRO A 75 10.32 -6.78 13.55
C PRO A 75 10.25 -7.61 12.26
N HIS A 76 9.45 -8.68 12.24
CA HIS A 76 9.29 -9.58 11.10
C HIS A 76 8.00 -9.35 10.28
N VAL A 77 7.33 -8.20 10.43
CA VAL A 77 6.22 -7.85 9.52
C VAL A 77 6.70 -7.66 8.08
N ALA A 78 5.84 -8.00 7.12
CA ALA A 78 6.09 -7.72 5.71
C ALA A 78 5.52 -6.36 5.32
N TRP A 79 6.18 -5.72 4.36
CA TRP A 79 5.72 -4.48 3.80
C TRP A 79 6.15 -4.27 2.34
N GLU A 80 5.29 -3.61 1.57
CA GLU A 80 5.63 -2.96 0.31
C GLU A 80 5.51 -1.44 0.48
N CYS A 81 6.26 -0.68 -0.30
CA CYS A 81 6.22 0.77 -0.24
C CYS A 81 6.36 1.40 -1.62
N VAL A 82 5.55 2.43 -1.88
CA VAL A 82 5.67 3.31 -3.03
C VAL A 82 5.85 4.77 -2.59
N GLN A 83 6.43 5.58 -3.45
CA GLN A 83 6.40 7.04 -3.35
C GLN A 83 5.80 7.64 -4.61
N VAL A 84 4.88 8.58 -4.42
CA VAL A 84 4.26 9.38 -5.48
C VAL A 84 4.87 10.77 -5.48
N GLU A 85 5.45 11.16 -6.61
CA GLU A 85 5.99 12.51 -6.83
C GLU A 85 4.90 13.49 -7.20
N ARG A 86 4.91 14.69 -6.58
CA ARG A 86 3.95 15.77 -6.86
C ARG A 86 2.50 15.25 -6.87
N PRO A 87 2.04 14.68 -5.74
CA PRO A 87 0.77 13.98 -5.68
C PRO A 87 -0.40 14.92 -5.98
N ASP A 88 -1.23 14.53 -6.95
CA ASP A 88 -2.60 15.03 -7.09
C ASP A 88 -3.52 14.00 -6.43
N PHE A 89 -3.84 14.22 -5.16
CA PHE A 89 -4.58 13.23 -4.37
C PHE A 89 -5.96 12.88 -4.96
N SER A 90 -6.56 13.74 -5.78
CA SER A 90 -7.84 13.46 -6.42
C SER A 90 -7.75 12.41 -7.54
N LYS A 91 -6.53 12.17 -8.04
CA LYS A 91 -6.27 11.30 -9.20
C LYS A 91 -5.55 10.00 -8.84
N ILE A 92 -4.97 9.92 -7.64
CA ILE A 92 -4.24 8.73 -7.20
C ILE A 92 -5.18 7.53 -7.17
N SER A 93 -4.76 6.44 -7.82
CA SER A 93 -5.39 5.13 -7.70
C SER A 93 -4.46 4.22 -6.90
N LEU A 94 -5.02 3.53 -5.91
CA LEU A 94 -4.27 2.67 -5.01
C LEU A 94 -5.06 1.39 -4.77
N TRP A 95 -4.41 0.25 -4.97
CA TRP A 95 -5.00 -1.07 -4.82
C TRP A 95 -4.07 -1.99 -4.07
N LEU A 96 -4.67 -2.87 -3.28
CA LEU A 96 -4.03 -4.05 -2.73
C LEU A 96 -4.56 -5.28 -3.44
N ASP A 97 -3.67 -6.22 -3.71
CA ASP A 97 -4.01 -7.55 -4.18
C ASP A 97 -3.55 -8.58 -3.16
N LEU A 98 -4.44 -9.49 -2.77
CA LEU A 98 -4.05 -10.72 -2.09
C LEU A 98 -3.54 -11.71 -3.13
N TYR A 99 -2.24 -11.62 -3.40
CA TYR A 99 -1.58 -12.53 -4.33
C TYR A 99 -1.60 -13.96 -3.79
N PHE A 100 -1.23 -14.14 -2.52
CA PHE A 100 -1.26 -15.43 -1.84
C PHE A 100 -1.39 -15.31 -0.32
N SER A 101 -2.21 -16.16 0.31
CA SER A 101 -2.12 -16.46 1.74
C SER A 101 -2.85 -17.77 2.07
N ARG A 102 -2.47 -18.44 3.16
CA ARG A 102 -3.20 -19.62 3.68
C ARG A 102 -4.07 -19.30 4.90
N THR A 103 -3.93 -18.11 5.44
CA THR A 103 -4.68 -17.64 6.61
C THR A 103 -5.15 -16.21 6.40
N PRO A 104 -6.20 -15.74 7.12
CA PRO A 104 -6.60 -14.35 7.06
C PRO A 104 -5.42 -13.40 7.29
N VAL A 105 -5.39 -12.31 6.53
CA VAL A 105 -4.35 -11.29 6.58
C VAL A 105 -4.92 -10.02 7.17
N GLN A 106 -4.18 -9.42 8.10
CA GLN A 106 -4.48 -8.09 8.63
C GLN A 106 -3.32 -7.17 8.31
N GLY A 107 -3.63 -5.88 8.15
CA GLY A 107 -2.60 -4.92 7.87
C GLY A 107 -3.00 -3.48 8.11
N VAL A 108 -2.03 -2.60 7.91
CA VAL A 108 -2.22 -1.15 7.85
C VAL A 108 -1.60 -0.60 6.57
N ILE A 109 -2.30 0.33 5.95
CA ILE A 109 -1.72 1.24 4.98
C ILE A 109 -1.27 2.48 5.71
N ARG A 110 0.04 2.72 5.72
CA ARG A 110 0.64 3.93 6.24
C ARG A 110 0.84 4.93 5.12
N PHE A 111 0.22 6.10 5.25
CA PHE A 111 0.46 7.26 4.41
C PHE A 111 1.41 8.22 5.10
N GLN A 112 2.41 8.71 4.39
CA GLN A 112 3.40 9.68 4.87
C GLN A 112 3.43 10.90 3.95
N TRP A 113 3.09 12.07 4.49
CA TRP A 113 3.09 13.33 3.74
C TRP A 113 3.49 14.48 4.63
N ARG A 114 4.51 15.25 4.23
CA ARG A 114 4.97 16.47 4.93
C ARG A 114 5.14 16.28 6.45
N GLY A 115 5.86 15.23 6.85
CA GLY A 115 6.15 14.91 8.24
C GLY A 115 4.99 14.30 9.05
N ARG A 116 3.80 14.14 8.45
CA ARG A 116 2.66 13.47 9.08
C ARG A 116 2.58 12.03 8.62
N SER A 117 2.10 11.16 9.52
CA SER A 117 1.75 9.78 9.20
C SER A 117 0.30 9.51 9.59
N LEU A 118 -0.41 8.76 8.74
CA LEU A 118 -1.76 8.28 8.99
C LEU A 118 -1.82 6.80 8.63
N ASP A 119 -2.40 6.00 9.52
CA ASP A 119 -2.55 4.56 9.32
C ASP A 119 -4.03 4.24 9.08
N GLN A 120 -4.30 3.47 8.02
CA GLN A 120 -5.63 2.98 7.67
C GLN A 120 -5.61 1.45 7.69
N PRO A 121 -6.46 0.79 8.48
CA PRO A 121 -6.46 -0.68 8.54
C PRO A 121 -7.01 -1.29 7.24
N PHE A 122 -6.55 -2.50 6.93
CA PHE A 122 -7.14 -3.37 5.91
C PHE A 122 -7.14 -4.83 6.40
N HIS A 123 -7.95 -5.66 5.74
CA HIS A 123 -8.06 -7.08 6.04
C HIS A 123 -8.42 -7.87 4.77
N PHE A 124 -7.90 -9.09 4.67
CA PHE A 124 -8.34 -10.06 3.67
C PHE A 124 -8.71 -11.37 4.37
N ASP A 125 -9.98 -11.76 4.24
CA ASP A 125 -10.51 -13.02 4.79
C ASP A 125 -10.75 -14.08 3.71
N ARG A 126 -10.58 -13.71 2.43
CA ARG A 126 -10.79 -14.59 1.27
C ARG A 126 -9.47 -15.23 0.90
N LEU A 127 -9.43 -16.56 0.84
CA LEU A 127 -8.21 -17.35 0.67
C LEU A 127 -8.35 -18.28 -0.54
N PRO A 128 -7.25 -18.72 -1.19
CA PRO A 128 -5.84 -18.47 -0.82
C PRO A 128 -5.19 -17.24 -1.50
N GLY A 129 -5.97 -16.27 -1.98
CA GLY A 129 -5.51 -15.30 -2.97
C GLY A 129 -5.67 -15.82 -4.40
N ASP A 130 -5.57 -14.94 -5.40
CA ASP A 130 -5.79 -15.33 -6.79
C ASP A 130 -4.57 -15.19 -7.71
N GLY A 131 -3.41 -14.79 -7.18
CA GLY A 131 -2.20 -14.55 -7.95
C GLY A 131 -2.32 -13.36 -8.92
N GLY A 132 -3.19 -12.40 -8.63
CA GLY A 132 -3.46 -11.22 -9.46
C GLY A 132 -4.24 -11.50 -10.73
N ARG A 133 -4.91 -12.66 -10.84
CA ARG A 133 -5.69 -13.06 -12.02
C ARG A 133 -6.84 -12.08 -12.31
N ASP A 134 -7.41 -11.49 -11.27
CA ASP A 134 -8.53 -10.57 -11.40
C ASP A 134 -8.14 -9.10 -11.61
N ALA A 135 -6.88 -8.81 -11.99
CA ALA A 135 -6.39 -7.43 -12.18
C ALA A 135 -7.24 -6.58 -13.16
N ALA A 136 -7.92 -7.19 -14.14
CA ALA A 136 -8.82 -6.47 -15.06
C ALA A 136 -10.20 -6.14 -14.46
N ARG A 137 -10.56 -6.76 -13.33
CA ARG A 137 -11.88 -6.67 -12.68
C ARG A 137 -11.78 -6.40 -11.17
N ARG A 138 -10.73 -5.69 -10.73
CA ARG A 138 -10.41 -5.41 -9.31
C ARG A 138 -11.60 -4.96 -8.49
N ARG A 139 -12.45 -4.08 -9.05
CA ARG A 139 -13.64 -3.53 -8.37
C ARG A 139 -14.66 -4.58 -7.93
N THR A 140 -14.69 -5.73 -8.57
CA THR A 140 -15.62 -6.82 -8.25
C THR A 140 -14.93 -8.06 -7.72
N SER A 141 -13.60 -8.05 -7.63
CA SER A 141 -12.83 -9.20 -7.14
C SER A 141 -12.76 -9.21 -5.61
N PRO A 142 -12.97 -10.37 -4.97
CA PRO A 142 -12.81 -10.50 -3.53
C PRO A 142 -11.34 -10.45 -3.06
N PHE A 143 -10.38 -10.52 -4.00
CA PHE A 143 -8.94 -10.52 -3.71
C PHE A 143 -8.30 -9.15 -3.88
N TRP A 144 -9.05 -8.18 -4.40
CA TRP A 144 -8.57 -6.84 -4.66
C TRP A 144 -9.32 -5.82 -3.79
N GLN A 145 -8.57 -4.96 -3.12
CA GLN A 145 -9.15 -3.90 -2.28
C GLN A 145 -8.70 -2.53 -2.78
N GLU A 146 -9.67 -1.66 -3.10
CA GLU A 146 -9.39 -0.25 -3.38
C GLU A 146 -9.05 0.46 -2.07
N VAL A 147 -7.90 1.12 -2.02
CA VAL A 147 -7.50 1.92 -0.87
C VAL A 147 -7.81 3.37 -1.16
N ARG A 148 -8.78 3.92 -0.42
CA ARG A 148 -9.10 5.34 -0.46
C ARG A 148 -8.08 6.14 0.35
N LEU A 149 -7.69 7.30 -0.17
CA LEU A 149 -6.84 8.23 0.58
C LEU A 149 -7.63 8.85 1.74
N PRO A 150 -7.08 8.89 2.97
CA PRO A 150 -7.72 9.54 4.10
C PRO A 150 -7.99 11.02 3.83
N ALA A 151 -9.21 11.49 4.13
CA ALA A 151 -9.58 12.90 3.99
C ALA A 151 -8.64 13.85 4.77
N ALA A 152 -8.08 13.39 5.89
CA ALA A 152 -7.13 14.13 6.70
C ALA A 152 -5.78 14.42 6.00
N LEU A 153 -5.46 13.71 4.90
CA LEU A 153 -4.36 14.08 4.00
C LEU A 153 -4.75 15.23 3.06
N LEU A 154 -6.03 15.30 2.67
CA LEU A 154 -6.56 16.22 1.67
C LEU A 154 -6.75 17.64 2.24
N THR A 155 -7.14 17.76 3.51
CA THR A 155 -7.51 19.04 4.15
C THR A 155 -6.36 20.04 4.28
N ASN A 156 -5.10 19.62 4.12
CA ASN A 156 -3.91 20.49 4.14
C ASN A 156 -3.14 20.46 2.82
N SER A 157 -3.77 20.06 1.72
CA SER A 157 -3.24 20.39 0.40
C SER A 157 -3.31 21.90 0.27
N PRO A 158 -2.20 22.62 0.02
CA PRO A 158 -2.31 24.03 -0.32
C PRO A 158 -3.30 24.11 -1.47
N ARG A 159 -4.36 24.92 -1.32
CA ARG A 159 -5.27 25.20 -2.43
C ARG A 159 -4.37 25.50 -3.62
N GLN A 160 -4.54 24.76 -4.72
CA GLN A 160 -3.97 25.21 -5.99
C GLN A 160 -4.60 26.58 -6.22
N GLU A 161 -3.87 27.64 -5.87
CA GLU A 161 -4.24 28.99 -6.23
C GLU A 161 -4.27 28.99 -7.75
N ALA A 162 -5.49 29.03 -8.29
CA ALA A 162 -5.72 29.31 -9.67
C ALA A 162 -5.04 30.64 -9.94
N ARG A 163 -3.90 30.61 -10.64
CA ARG A 163 -3.29 31.83 -11.15
C ARG A 163 -4.25 32.38 -12.22
N PRO A 164 -4.63 33.67 -12.13
CA PRO A 164 -5.39 34.35 -13.17
C PRO A 164 -4.61 34.41 -14.49
#